data_AF-A0A812NND0-F1
#
_entry.id   AF-A0A812NND0-F1
#
_cell.length_a   1.000
_cell.length_b   1.000
_cell.length_c   1.000
_cell.angle_alpha   90.00
_cell.angle_beta   90.00
_cell.angle_gamma   90.00
#
_symmetry.space_group_name_H-M   'P 1'
#
loop_
_entity.id
_entity.type
_entity.pdbx_description
1 polymer ?
#
loop_
_entity_poly.entity_id
_entity_poly.type
_entity_poly.pdbx_seq_one_letter_code
_entity_poly.pdbx_strand_id
1 'polypeptide(L)'
;FQCSRVITDGVQEVDTGSPTNTKVKKVLVKWDIQPQEMVEDLNDLRGFRRVMTDLGGPMREVVRVNTDQSHLSRVSSRKTTQQNVQQLQDVFGSMILDDDEEELGMRLTEPEEAEDAAGESLLIDIDEAIDIRQGTGVLTKEAYEHEEAVLYFSTSQQCYIPAKVEGPGTFDEDGMLPLYSLLVGVRAQLRERVPMQLLRAPLKEGVRVEAYSESLQKWVPALILREPMRTVSHLSNYHIALDDPALADRERTPLWDMPLSRLRRRFEPGAKVHVYRGRDD
;
A
#
# COMPACT_ATOMS: atom_id res chain seq x y z
N PHE A 1 -3.49 -34.07 -3.23
CA PHE A 1 -3.52 -33.76 -1.78
C PHE A 1 -4.35 -34.80 -1.07
N GLN A 2 -3.69 -35.78 -0.47
CA GLN A 2 -4.30 -36.85 0.31
C GLN A 2 -4.05 -36.51 1.79
N CYS A 3 -5.13 -36.55 2.59
CA CYS A 3 -5.17 -36.07 3.97
C CYS A 3 -4.13 -36.75 4.88
N SER A 4 -3.32 -35.95 5.58
CA SER A 4 -2.48 -36.41 6.69
C SER A 4 -3.32 -36.68 7.94
N ARG A 5 -2.92 -37.71 8.68
CA ARG A 5 -3.66 -38.31 9.80
C ARG A 5 -3.35 -37.53 11.07
N VAL A 6 -4.36 -36.89 11.66
CA VAL A 6 -4.24 -36.27 13.00
C VAL A 6 -4.17 -37.39 14.03
N ILE A 7 -3.02 -37.56 14.66
CA ILE A 7 -2.84 -38.45 15.81
C ILE A 7 -2.92 -37.57 17.07
N THR A 8 -4.04 -37.67 17.79
CA THR A 8 -4.18 -37.05 19.12
C THR A 8 -3.63 -38.00 20.17
N ASP A 9 -2.33 -37.99 20.41
CA ASP A 9 -1.73 -38.72 21.53
C ASP A 9 -1.55 -37.81 22.74
N GLY A 10 -2.16 -38.21 23.87
CA GLY A 10 -1.80 -37.75 25.20
C GLY A 10 -2.44 -36.44 25.67
N VAL A 11 -3.59 -36.54 26.34
CA VAL A 11 -4.10 -35.47 27.21
C VAL A 11 -3.29 -35.52 28.51
N GLN A 12 -2.31 -34.62 28.68
CA GLN A 12 -1.69 -34.40 29.99
C GLN A 12 -2.51 -33.36 30.76
N GLU A 13 -3.19 -33.80 31.81
CA GLU A 13 -3.79 -32.90 32.80
C GLU A 13 -2.67 -32.38 33.72
N VAL A 14 -2.32 -31.10 33.55
CA VAL A 14 -1.41 -30.41 34.47
C VAL A 14 -2.26 -29.76 35.56
N ASP A 15 -2.13 -30.28 36.78
CA ASP A 15 -2.87 -29.80 37.94
C ASP A 15 -2.22 -28.53 38.48
N THR A 16 -2.73 -27.37 38.05
CA THR A 16 -2.33 -26.07 38.59
C THR A 16 -3.18 -25.79 39.82
N GLY A 17 -2.61 -26.01 41.01
CA GLY A 17 -3.27 -25.91 42.32
C GLY A 17 -3.78 -24.51 42.70
N SER A 18 -4.72 -23.96 41.93
CA SER A 18 -5.41 -22.70 42.20
C SER A 18 -6.92 -22.93 42.22
N PRO A 19 -7.61 -22.66 43.35
CA PRO A 19 -8.98 -23.13 43.62
C PRO A 19 -10.10 -22.38 42.89
N THR A 20 -9.81 -21.48 41.93
CA THR A 20 -10.85 -20.68 41.25
C THR A 20 -10.76 -20.66 39.73
N ASN A 21 -9.97 -21.53 39.10
CA ASN A 21 -9.77 -21.48 37.65
C ASN A 21 -10.59 -22.56 36.92
N THR A 22 -11.53 -22.13 36.09
CA THR A 22 -12.26 -22.99 35.16
C THR A 22 -11.26 -23.70 34.25
N LYS A 23 -11.27 -25.04 34.25
CA LYS A 23 -10.33 -25.88 33.50
C LYS A 23 -10.48 -25.65 31.99
N VAL A 24 -9.64 -24.78 31.42
CA VAL A 24 -9.52 -24.62 29.97
C VAL A 24 -8.63 -25.74 29.44
N LYS A 25 -9.23 -26.68 28.69
CA LYS A 25 -8.50 -27.76 28.01
C LYS A 25 -7.62 -27.16 26.92
N LYS A 26 -6.31 -27.09 27.15
CA LYS A 26 -5.34 -26.73 26.11
C LYS A 26 -5.05 -28.00 25.29
N VAL A 27 -5.36 -27.96 23.99
CA VAL A 27 -5.01 -29.04 23.06
C VAL A 27 -3.66 -28.70 22.45
N LEU A 28 -2.65 -29.52 22.74
CA LEU A 28 -1.33 -29.40 22.14
C LEU A 28 -1.37 -30.10 20.78
N VAL A 29 -1.36 -29.33 19.69
CA VAL A 29 -1.27 -29.89 18.34
C VAL A 29 0.20 -30.01 17.98
N LYS A 30 0.71 -31.25 17.99
CA LYS A 30 2.07 -31.54 17.52
C LYS A 30 1.99 -31.87 16.03
N TRP A 31 2.58 -31.01 15.22
CA TRP A 31 2.70 -31.22 13.79
C TRP A 31 3.97 -32.05 13.55
N ASP A 32 3.82 -33.36 13.33
CA ASP A 32 4.92 -34.19 12.85
C ASP A 32 5.10 -33.92 11.36
N ILE A 33 5.86 -32.87 11.05
CA ILE A 33 6.30 -32.56 9.69
C ILE A 33 7.63 -33.27 9.50
N GLN A 34 7.69 -34.27 8.63
CA GLN A 34 8.95 -34.90 8.25
C GLN A 34 9.69 -33.96 7.28
N PRO A 35 10.87 -33.42 7.65
CA PRO A 35 11.57 -32.43 6.84
C PRO A 35 11.94 -32.95 5.45
N GLN A 36 12.13 -34.27 5.32
CA GLN A 36 12.51 -34.93 4.08
C GLN A 36 11.38 -34.93 3.05
N GLU A 37 10.14 -35.21 3.46
CA GLU A 37 8.96 -35.16 2.58
C GLU A 37 8.67 -33.74 2.09
N MET A 38 8.89 -32.74 2.96
CA MET A 38 8.74 -31.32 2.60
C MET A 38 9.74 -30.89 1.51
N VAL A 39 10.96 -31.42 1.53
CA VAL A 39 12.00 -31.14 0.54
C VAL A 39 11.74 -31.88 -0.77
N GLU A 40 11.14 -33.08 -0.73
CA GLU A 40 10.69 -33.81 -1.91
C GLU A 40 9.53 -33.07 -2.61
N ASP A 41 8.53 -32.60 -1.87
CA ASP A 41 7.43 -31.78 -2.39
C ASP A 41 7.92 -30.45 -3.01
N LEU A 42 8.97 -29.84 -2.44
CA LEU A 42 9.62 -28.65 -3.00
C LEU A 42 10.44 -28.94 -4.25
N ASN A 43 11.00 -30.15 -4.38
CA ASN A 43 11.73 -30.56 -5.57
C ASN A 43 10.79 -30.94 -6.73
N ASP A 44 9.59 -31.45 -6.44
CA ASP A 44 8.54 -31.70 -7.43
C ASP A 44 7.95 -30.39 -8.00
N LEU A 45 8.19 -29.25 -7.35
CA LEU A 45 7.86 -27.91 -7.85
C LEU A 45 8.91 -27.36 -8.85
N ARG A 46 9.91 -28.15 -9.28
CA ARG A 46 10.89 -27.79 -10.33
C ARG A 46 10.31 -27.84 -11.76
N GLY A 47 9.17 -27.18 -11.95
CA GLY A 47 8.66 -26.74 -13.25
C GLY A 47 8.41 -25.25 -13.19
N PHE A 48 9.30 -24.47 -13.81
CA PHE A 48 9.32 -23.00 -13.85
C PHE A 48 7.94 -22.33 -13.73
N ARG A 49 7.60 -21.86 -12.54
CA ARG A 49 6.63 -20.76 -12.38
C ARG A 49 7.39 -19.45 -12.35
N ARG A 50 7.74 -18.96 -13.54
CA ARG A 50 7.95 -17.53 -13.74
C ARG A 50 6.56 -16.91 -13.60
N VAL A 51 6.26 -16.28 -12.46
CA VAL A 51 5.12 -15.37 -12.37
C VAL A 51 5.53 -14.12 -13.14
N MET A 52 5.32 -14.13 -14.45
CA MET A 52 5.35 -12.91 -15.25
C MET A 52 4.01 -12.22 -15.01
N THR A 53 4.03 -11.13 -14.26
CA THR A 53 2.96 -10.14 -14.36
C THR A 53 3.23 -9.32 -15.62
N ASP A 54 2.54 -9.63 -16.70
CA ASP A 54 2.45 -8.76 -17.87
C ASP A 54 1.71 -7.49 -17.49
N LEU A 55 2.44 -6.48 -17.02
CA LEU A 55 1.99 -5.10 -16.88
C LEU A 55 2.66 -4.18 -17.91
N GLY A 56 3.00 -4.73 -19.07
CA GLY A 56 3.45 -3.98 -20.24
C GLY A 56 2.27 -3.55 -21.12
N GLY A 57 1.48 -2.58 -20.66
CA GLY A 57 0.64 -1.81 -21.58
C GLY A 57 1.54 -0.94 -22.47
N PRO A 58 1.14 -0.63 -23.73
CA PRO A 58 1.96 0.16 -24.64
C PRO A 58 2.24 1.54 -24.02
N MET A 59 3.53 1.79 -23.77
CA MET A 59 4.05 3.06 -23.29
C MET A 59 3.78 4.10 -24.38
N ARG A 60 2.85 5.03 -24.13
CA ARG A 60 2.63 6.17 -25.03
C ARG A 60 3.88 7.03 -25.01
N GLU A 61 4.55 7.12 -26.14
CA GLU A 61 5.63 8.07 -26.37
C GLU A 61 5.08 9.49 -26.17
N VAL A 62 5.59 10.19 -25.17
CA VAL A 62 5.30 11.61 -24.96
C VAL A 62 6.17 12.37 -25.96
N VAL A 63 5.57 12.69 -27.11
CA VAL A 63 6.15 13.62 -28.08
C VAL A 63 6.41 14.94 -27.35
N ARG A 64 7.70 15.27 -27.17
CA ARG A 64 8.11 16.59 -26.70
C ARG A 64 7.77 17.61 -27.78
N VAL A 65 6.65 18.28 -27.60
CA VAL A 65 6.29 19.44 -28.40
C VAL A 65 7.21 20.59 -28.00
N ASN A 66 8.18 20.89 -28.88
CA ASN A 66 9.03 22.07 -28.79
C ASN A 66 8.16 23.31 -28.57
N THR A 67 8.28 23.90 -27.38
CA THR A 67 7.55 25.11 -26.98
C THR A 67 8.33 26.35 -27.39
N ASP A 68 8.75 26.41 -28.66
CA ASP A 68 9.35 27.60 -29.26
C ASP A 68 8.50 28.02 -30.45
N GLN A 69 7.32 28.59 -30.15
CA GLN A 69 6.58 29.54 -31.00
C GLN A 69 5.17 29.75 -30.45
N SER A 70 4.91 30.93 -29.87
CA SER A 70 3.75 31.78 -30.24
C SER A 70 3.56 32.90 -29.22
N HIS A 71 4.39 33.93 -29.33
CA HIS A 71 3.86 35.29 -29.14
C HIS A 71 3.04 35.63 -30.39
N LEU A 72 1.87 36.26 -30.20
CA LEU A 72 0.88 36.66 -31.23
C LEU A 72 0.03 35.44 -31.68
N SER A 73 -1.30 35.40 -31.58
CA SER A 73 -2.29 36.45 -31.75
C SER A 73 -3.63 35.98 -31.20
N ARG A 74 -4.31 36.84 -30.43
CA ARG A 74 -5.74 36.74 -30.10
C ARG A 74 -6.55 37.02 -31.36
N VAL A 75 -7.19 36.02 -31.98
CA VAL A 75 -8.44 36.23 -32.73
C VAL A 75 -9.31 34.98 -32.66
N SER A 76 -10.54 35.20 -32.18
CA SER A 76 -11.76 34.41 -32.33
C SER A 76 -11.80 33.46 -33.53
N SER A 77 -12.21 32.20 -33.30
CA SER A 77 -13.01 31.41 -34.26
C SER A 77 -13.59 30.14 -33.62
N ARG A 78 -14.84 30.22 -33.17
CA ARG A 78 -15.76 29.05 -33.15
C ARG A 78 -16.15 28.78 -34.60
N LYS A 79 -15.57 27.76 -35.23
CA LYS A 79 -16.09 26.98 -36.39
C LYS A 79 -14.92 26.28 -37.11
N THR A 80 -14.42 25.16 -36.61
CA THR A 80 -13.50 24.27 -37.35
C THR A 80 -13.37 22.90 -36.67
N THR A 81 -14.51 22.26 -36.38
CA THR A 81 -14.53 20.92 -35.72
C THR A 81 -15.18 19.84 -36.59
N GLN A 82 -15.22 19.99 -37.92
CA GLN A 82 -15.84 19.00 -38.82
C GLN A 82 -14.98 18.54 -40.01
N GLN A 83 -13.72 18.98 -40.16
CA GLN A 83 -12.89 18.57 -41.31
C GLN A 83 -11.69 17.66 -41.01
N ASN A 84 -11.35 17.39 -39.74
CA ASN A 84 -10.16 16.59 -39.39
C ASN A 84 -10.41 15.09 -39.14
N VAL A 85 -11.64 14.57 -39.35
CA VAL A 85 -11.95 13.15 -39.10
C VAL A 85 -11.77 12.27 -40.35
N GLN A 86 -11.59 12.85 -41.55
CA GLN A 86 -11.51 12.08 -42.81
C GLN A 86 -10.08 11.72 -43.25
N GLN A 87 -9.02 12.23 -42.61
CA GLN A 87 -7.63 12.03 -43.06
C GLN A 87 -6.82 10.98 -42.28
N LEU A 88 -7.40 10.32 -41.27
CA LEU A 88 -6.67 9.36 -40.42
C LEU A 88 -6.85 7.88 -40.81
N GLN A 89 -7.48 7.57 -41.95
CA GLN A 89 -7.71 6.19 -42.39
C GLN A 89 -6.74 5.61 -43.43
N ASP A 90 -5.82 6.41 -44.00
CA ASP A 90 -4.92 5.94 -45.07
C ASP A 90 -3.44 5.75 -44.66
N VAL A 91 -3.10 5.84 -43.37
CA VAL A 91 -1.69 5.75 -42.91
C VAL A 91 -1.35 4.44 -42.19
N PHE A 92 -2.32 3.55 -41.96
CA PHE A 92 -2.11 2.30 -41.22
C PHE A 92 -1.65 1.09 -42.07
N GLY A 93 -1.21 1.32 -43.30
CA GLY A 93 -0.77 0.25 -44.20
C GLY A 93 0.68 0.42 -44.63
N SER A 94 1.64 0.12 -43.75
CA SER A 94 3.03 -0.27 -44.09
C SER A 94 3.98 -0.01 -42.91
N MET A 95 4.26 -1.02 -42.09
CA MET A 95 5.63 -1.30 -41.63
C MET A 95 5.66 -2.64 -40.89
N ILE A 96 6.27 -3.61 -41.57
CA ILE A 96 6.76 -4.90 -41.07
C ILE A 96 8.30 -4.78 -41.13
N LEU A 97 9.00 -5.47 -40.20
CA LEU A 97 10.46 -5.69 -40.07
C LEU A 97 11.21 -4.57 -39.28
N ASP A 98 12.10 -4.81 -38.33
CA ASP A 98 13.00 -5.95 -38.08
C ASP A 98 13.21 -6.24 -36.57
N ASP A 99 13.53 -7.51 -36.32
CA ASP A 99 13.90 -8.19 -35.07
C ASP A 99 15.38 -7.93 -34.77
N ASP A 100 15.73 -7.37 -33.60
CA ASP A 100 17.10 -7.35 -33.09
C ASP A 100 17.09 -7.78 -31.61
N GLU A 101 17.45 -9.05 -31.39
CA GLU A 101 17.69 -9.65 -30.08
C GLU A 101 19.08 -9.21 -29.55
N GLU A 102 19.11 -8.37 -28.51
CA GLU A 102 20.32 -8.16 -27.71
C GLU A 102 20.23 -8.83 -26.33
N GLU A 103 21.03 -9.87 -26.19
CA GLU A 103 21.27 -10.74 -25.04
C GLU A 103 22.07 -10.02 -23.95
N LEU A 104 21.40 -9.54 -22.89
CA LEU A 104 22.07 -8.98 -21.70
C LEU A 104 22.20 -10.04 -20.58
N GLY A 105 23.39 -10.64 -20.51
CA GLY A 105 23.80 -11.52 -19.43
C GLY A 105 23.96 -10.77 -18.10
N MET A 106 22.96 -10.87 -17.22
CA MET A 106 23.06 -10.40 -15.84
C MET A 106 23.68 -11.47 -14.93
N ARG A 107 24.86 -11.14 -14.39
CA ARG A 107 25.63 -11.96 -13.46
C ARG A 107 25.06 -11.78 -12.04
N LEU A 108 24.35 -12.79 -11.56
CA LEU A 108 23.87 -12.89 -10.18
C LEU A 108 25.06 -12.98 -9.22
N THR A 109 25.09 -12.10 -8.22
CA THR A 109 25.99 -12.17 -7.06
C THR A 109 25.18 -12.74 -5.91
N GLU A 110 25.66 -13.82 -5.32
CA GLU A 110 25.04 -14.52 -4.19
C GLU A 110 25.08 -13.63 -2.94
N PRO A 111 23.96 -13.42 -2.23
CA PRO A 111 23.97 -12.75 -0.94
C PRO A 111 24.46 -13.71 0.15
N GLU A 112 25.46 -13.27 0.91
CA GLU A 112 25.97 -13.94 2.11
C GLU A 112 24.87 -14.03 3.19
N GLU A 113 24.78 -15.23 3.77
CA GLU A 113 23.87 -15.59 4.87
C GLU A 113 24.26 -14.84 6.15
N ALA A 114 23.38 -13.97 6.63
CA ALA A 114 23.53 -13.34 7.94
C ALA A 114 22.80 -14.17 9.00
N GLU A 115 23.61 -14.62 9.97
CA GLU A 115 23.27 -15.50 11.09
C GLU A 115 22.20 -14.92 12.04
N ASP A 116 21.45 -15.87 12.61
CA ASP A 116 20.30 -15.71 13.48
C ASP A 116 20.59 -14.91 14.77
N ALA A 117 19.84 -13.82 14.98
CA ALA A 117 19.75 -13.14 16.27
C ALA A 117 18.45 -13.52 16.99
N ALA A 118 18.65 -14.09 18.18
CA ALA A 118 17.67 -14.72 19.05
C ALA A 118 16.42 -13.87 19.36
N GLY A 119 15.29 -14.59 19.45
CA GLY A 119 13.98 -14.04 19.72
C GLY A 119 13.83 -13.45 21.12
N GLU A 120 13.38 -12.19 21.15
CA GLU A 120 12.66 -11.62 22.29
C GLU A 120 11.15 -11.71 22.00
N SER A 121 10.48 -12.57 22.75
CA SER A 121 9.03 -12.74 22.69
C SER A 121 8.38 -11.58 23.44
N LEU A 122 7.81 -10.62 22.69
CA LEU A 122 6.99 -9.53 23.21
C LEU A 122 5.67 -10.09 23.76
N LEU A 123 5.66 -10.36 25.08
CA LEU A 123 4.45 -10.48 25.88
C LEU A 123 3.76 -9.12 25.92
N ILE A 124 2.66 -8.99 25.17
CA ILE A 124 1.80 -7.80 25.21
C ILE A 124 0.83 -8.00 26.37
N ASP A 125 1.05 -7.28 27.47
CA ASP A 125 0.09 -7.16 28.58
C ASP A 125 -1.10 -6.32 28.12
N ILE A 126 -2.21 -7.00 27.78
CA ILE A 126 -3.49 -6.37 27.40
C ILE A 126 -4.37 -6.35 28.67
N ASP A 127 -4.09 -5.43 29.58
CA ASP A 127 -4.87 -5.18 30.80
C ASP A 127 -5.89 -4.03 30.63
N GLU A 128 -6.32 -3.73 29.40
CA GLU A 128 -7.37 -2.75 29.15
C GLU A 128 -8.73 -3.46 29.12
N ALA A 129 -9.37 -3.51 30.28
CA ALA A 129 -10.71 -4.05 30.48
C ALA A 129 -11.73 -3.29 29.62
N ILE A 130 -12.08 -3.88 28.48
CA ILE A 130 -13.19 -3.44 27.63
C ILE A 130 -14.49 -3.70 28.40
N ASP A 131 -15.25 -2.63 28.64
CA ASP A 131 -16.55 -2.66 29.33
C ASP A 131 -17.62 -3.27 28.40
N ILE A 132 -17.82 -4.60 28.49
CA ILE A 132 -18.70 -5.40 27.61
C ILE A 132 -20.21 -5.20 27.93
N ARG A 133 -20.59 -4.29 28.84
CA ARG A 133 -21.94 -4.32 29.44
C ARG A 133 -23.01 -3.40 28.84
N GLN A 134 -22.82 -2.81 27.66
CA GLN A 134 -23.88 -2.02 27.02
C GLN A 134 -24.15 -2.41 25.56
N GLY A 135 -25.16 -3.25 25.37
CA GLY A 135 -26.00 -3.27 24.18
C GLY A 135 -25.53 -4.17 23.03
N THR A 136 -26.39 -5.11 22.66
CA THR A 136 -26.28 -6.03 21.50
C THR A 136 -26.28 -5.35 20.13
N GLY A 137 -25.98 -4.04 20.06
CA GLY A 137 -25.56 -3.42 18.82
C GLY A 137 -24.07 -3.69 18.69
N VAL A 138 -23.69 -4.72 17.93
CA VAL A 138 -22.29 -4.91 17.54
C VAL A 138 -21.91 -3.64 16.76
N LEU A 139 -21.35 -2.65 17.46
CA LEU A 139 -20.74 -1.49 16.85
C LEU A 139 -19.48 -2.01 16.18
N THR A 140 -19.63 -2.59 15.00
CA THR A 140 -18.51 -2.90 14.11
C THR A 140 -17.87 -1.57 13.78
N LYS A 141 -16.85 -1.20 14.55
CA LYS A 141 -16.11 0.04 14.34
C LYS A 141 -15.50 -0.04 12.94
N GLU A 142 -16.02 0.75 12.02
CA GLU A 142 -15.54 0.80 10.66
C GLU A 142 -14.11 1.35 10.62
N ALA A 143 -13.34 0.97 9.60
CA ALA A 143 -11.97 1.47 9.44
C ALA A 143 -11.94 2.97 9.11
N TYR A 144 -12.94 3.43 8.37
CA TYR A 144 -13.14 4.83 8.00
C TYR A 144 -14.62 5.19 8.13
N GLU A 145 -14.91 6.41 8.58
CA GLU A 145 -16.27 6.94 8.77
C GLU A 145 -16.80 7.65 7.50
N HIS A 146 -18.12 7.83 7.40
CA HIS A 146 -18.74 8.62 6.32
C HIS A 146 -18.20 10.07 6.33
N GLU A 147 -17.92 10.60 5.14
CA GLU A 147 -17.26 11.89 4.88
C GLU A 147 -15.82 12.02 5.38
N GLU A 148 -15.23 10.95 5.93
CA GLU A 148 -13.84 10.99 6.38
C GLU A 148 -12.88 11.23 5.20
N ALA A 149 -11.93 12.14 5.39
CA ALA A 149 -10.90 12.44 4.41
C ALA A 149 -9.88 11.31 4.37
N VAL A 150 -9.62 10.77 3.18
CA VAL A 150 -8.69 9.67 2.95
C VAL A 150 -7.80 9.95 1.73
N LEU A 151 -6.69 9.22 1.63
CA LEU A 151 -5.82 9.18 0.47
C LEU A 151 -6.08 7.87 -0.28
N TYR A 152 -6.59 7.98 -1.50
CA TYR A 152 -6.87 6.87 -2.39
C TYR A 152 -5.70 6.65 -3.37
N PHE A 153 -5.17 5.43 -3.44
CA PHE A 153 -4.16 5.08 -4.43
C PHE A 153 -4.81 4.83 -5.80
N SER A 154 -4.55 5.72 -6.75
CA SER A 154 -4.99 5.55 -8.13
C SER A 154 -4.02 4.69 -8.91
N THR A 155 -4.47 3.50 -9.33
CA THR A 155 -3.67 2.59 -10.16
C THR A 155 -3.34 3.17 -11.54
N SER A 156 -4.21 3.99 -12.11
CA SER A 156 -3.98 4.61 -13.42
C SER A 156 -2.96 5.76 -13.36
N GLN A 157 -2.90 6.50 -12.25
CA GLN A 157 -1.95 7.61 -12.07
C GLN A 157 -0.71 7.20 -11.28
N GLN A 158 -0.69 5.99 -10.70
CA GLN A 158 0.37 5.47 -9.83
C GLN A 158 0.70 6.44 -8.68
N CYS A 159 -0.32 7.08 -8.11
CA CYS A 159 -0.16 8.08 -7.05
C CYS A 159 -1.34 8.11 -6.07
N TYR A 160 -1.10 8.67 -4.89
CA TYR A 160 -2.16 8.92 -3.91
C TYR A 160 -2.90 10.22 -4.25
N ILE A 161 -4.23 10.14 -4.29
CA ILE A 161 -5.13 11.24 -4.58
C ILE A 161 -6.05 11.47 -3.38
N PRO A 162 -6.26 12.71 -2.96
CA PRO A 162 -7.25 13.02 -1.92
C PRO A 162 -8.66 12.59 -2.31
N ALA A 163 -9.35 11.96 -1.37
CA ALA A 163 -10.72 11.49 -1.52
C ALA A 163 -11.49 11.63 -0.21
N LYS A 164 -12.82 11.46 -0.28
CA LYS A 164 -13.70 11.36 0.89
C LYS A 164 -14.51 10.09 0.82
N VAL A 165 -14.77 9.48 1.97
CA VAL A 165 -15.59 8.27 2.06
C VAL A 165 -17.08 8.60 1.91
N GLU A 166 -17.76 7.91 1.01
CA GLU A 166 -19.17 8.08 0.67
C GLU A 166 -20.00 6.90 1.23
N GLY A 167 -20.15 6.88 2.55
CA GLY A 167 -21.06 5.98 3.25
C GLY A 167 -20.30 4.90 4.03
N PRO A 168 -21.03 3.97 4.65
CA PRO A 168 -20.41 2.87 5.39
C PRO A 168 -19.71 1.88 4.45
N GLY A 169 -18.71 1.18 4.98
CA GLY A 169 -18.04 0.09 4.26
C GLY A 169 -19.01 -1.07 3.97
N THR A 170 -18.99 -1.58 2.74
CA THR A 170 -19.72 -2.80 2.36
C THR A 170 -18.78 -4.01 2.37
N PHE A 171 -19.30 -5.18 2.71
CA PHE A 171 -18.54 -6.43 2.71
C PHE A 171 -19.05 -7.32 1.58
N ASP A 172 -18.13 -7.90 0.82
CA ASP A 172 -18.48 -9.02 -0.07
C ASP A 172 -18.74 -10.29 0.77
N GLU A 173 -19.47 -11.27 0.24
CA GLU A 173 -19.92 -12.46 0.97
C GLU A 173 -18.76 -13.24 1.63
N ASP A 174 -17.59 -13.27 1.00
CA ASP A 174 -16.36 -13.91 1.50
C ASP A 174 -15.30 -12.90 1.96
N GLY A 175 -15.65 -11.61 2.00
CA GLY A 175 -14.71 -10.51 2.19
C GLY A 175 -14.39 -10.23 3.65
N MET A 176 -13.16 -10.52 4.07
CA MET A 176 -12.65 -10.14 5.41
C MET A 176 -12.49 -8.62 5.59
N LEU A 177 -12.36 -7.87 4.49
CA LEU A 177 -12.07 -6.44 4.50
C LEU A 177 -13.19 -5.66 3.79
N PRO A 178 -13.56 -4.48 4.33
CA PRO A 178 -14.60 -3.64 3.75
C PRO A 178 -14.15 -3.02 2.41
N LEU A 179 -15.13 -2.81 1.56
CA LEU A 179 -15.08 -2.04 0.32
C LEU A 179 -15.78 -0.71 0.57
N TYR A 180 -15.17 0.39 0.14
CA TYR A 180 -15.71 1.73 0.34
C TYR A 180 -16.09 2.38 -0.99
N SER A 181 -17.16 3.16 -0.98
CA SER A 181 -17.45 4.13 -2.04
C SER A 181 -16.76 5.44 -1.70
N LEU A 182 -16.15 6.12 -2.68
CA LEU A 182 -15.33 7.31 -2.47
C LEU A 182 -15.64 8.41 -3.47
N LEU A 183 -15.58 9.66 -3.02
CA LEU A 183 -15.54 10.85 -3.88
C LEU A 183 -14.09 11.30 -4.06
N VAL A 184 -13.54 11.12 -5.27
CA VAL A 184 -12.12 11.35 -5.57
C VAL A 184 -11.90 12.70 -6.26
N GLY A 185 -10.91 13.46 -5.79
CA GLY A 185 -10.41 14.69 -6.41
C GLY A 185 -11.40 15.87 -6.42
N VAL A 186 -11.03 16.93 -7.15
CA VAL A 186 -11.79 18.20 -7.18
C VAL A 186 -13.21 18.05 -7.76
N ARG A 187 -13.39 17.13 -8.70
CA ARG A 187 -14.67 16.89 -9.37
C ARG A 187 -15.59 15.95 -8.59
N ALA A 188 -15.17 15.47 -7.42
CA ALA A 188 -15.89 14.49 -6.62
C ALA A 188 -16.34 13.28 -7.47
N GLN A 189 -15.41 12.71 -8.25
CA GLN A 189 -15.75 11.54 -9.06
C GLN A 189 -16.02 10.36 -8.12
N LEU A 190 -17.23 9.79 -8.20
CA LEU A 190 -17.60 8.60 -7.45
C LEU A 190 -16.80 7.38 -7.95
N ARG A 191 -16.18 6.67 -7.01
CA ARG A 191 -15.52 5.38 -7.20
C ARG A 191 -16.14 4.39 -6.22
N GLU A 192 -16.84 3.40 -6.74
CA GLU A 192 -17.52 2.38 -5.93
C GLU A 192 -16.60 1.19 -5.68
N ARG A 193 -16.87 0.46 -4.59
CA ARG A 193 -16.23 -0.81 -4.25
C ARG A 193 -14.70 -0.73 -4.20
N VAL A 194 -14.16 0.34 -3.63
CA VAL A 194 -12.72 0.53 -3.49
C VAL A 194 -12.21 -0.28 -2.30
N PRO A 195 -11.25 -1.20 -2.49
CA PRO A 195 -10.71 -2.00 -1.40
C PRO A 195 -9.96 -1.15 -0.38
N MET A 196 -10.15 -1.44 0.91
CA MET A 196 -9.54 -0.70 2.02
C MET A 196 -8.01 -0.61 1.92
N GLN A 197 -7.34 -1.60 1.32
CA GLN A 197 -5.87 -1.63 1.15
C GLN A 197 -5.34 -0.49 0.26
N LEU A 198 -6.19 0.08 -0.60
CA LEU A 198 -5.84 1.24 -1.43
C LEU A 198 -6.09 2.57 -0.73
N LEU A 199 -6.57 2.54 0.52
CA LEU A 199 -6.89 3.72 1.31
C LEU A 199 -5.87 3.91 2.42
N ARG A 200 -5.53 5.18 2.66
CA ARG A 200 -4.68 5.59 3.77
C ARG A 200 -5.26 6.82 4.44
N ALA A 201 -5.14 6.91 5.76
CA ALA A 201 -5.41 8.15 6.46
C ALA A 201 -4.47 9.27 5.97
N PRO A 202 -4.96 10.52 5.80
CA PRO A 202 -4.13 11.65 5.44
C PRO A 202 -2.98 11.88 6.41
N LEU A 203 -1.91 12.46 5.91
CA LEU A 203 -0.78 12.86 6.73
C LEU A 203 -1.11 14.20 7.40
N LYS A 204 -1.16 14.23 8.74
CA LYS A 204 -1.47 15.42 9.52
C LYS A 204 -0.19 16.09 10.05
N GLU A 205 -0.30 17.34 10.44
CA GLU A 205 0.75 18.05 11.18
C GLU A 205 1.17 17.26 12.45
N GLY A 206 2.48 17.25 12.72
CA GLY A 206 3.08 16.53 13.85
C GLY A 206 3.32 15.04 13.61
N VAL A 207 2.88 14.48 12.48
CA VAL A 207 3.13 13.06 12.16
C VAL A 207 4.57 12.87 11.67
N ARG A 208 5.25 11.86 12.23
CA ARG A 208 6.56 11.40 11.75
C ARG A 208 6.43 10.61 10.46
N VAL A 209 7.30 10.92 9.50
CA VAL A 209 7.34 10.34 8.17
C VAL A 209 8.78 10.07 7.76
N GLU A 210 8.95 9.40 6.64
CA GLU A 210 10.22 9.40 5.91
C GLU A 210 10.03 10.16 4.62
N ALA A 211 10.98 11.05 4.33
CA ALA A 211 11.06 11.80 3.10
C ALA A 211 12.17 11.23 2.21
N TYR A 212 11.93 11.11 0.91
CA TYR A 212 12.96 10.68 -0.02
C TYR A 212 13.89 11.86 -0.37
N SER A 213 15.16 11.78 0.04
CA SER A 213 16.20 12.75 -0.35
C SER A 213 16.82 12.32 -1.68
N GLU A 214 16.70 13.18 -2.70
CA GLU A 214 17.32 12.94 -4.01
C GLU A 214 18.84 13.07 -3.96
N SER A 215 19.38 13.93 -3.09
CA SER A 215 20.82 14.13 -2.97
C SER A 215 21.53 12.87 -2.44
N LEU A 216 20.86 12.14 -1.53
CA LEU A 216 21.39 10.93 -0.91
C LEU A 216 20.79 9.64 -1.47
N GLN A 217 19.82 9.74 -2.39
CA GLN A 217 19.06 8.61 -2.94
C GLN A 217 18.55 7.65 -1.85
N LYS A 218 18.07 8.21 -0.73
CA LYS A 218 17.60 7.44 0.43
C LYS A 218 16.43 8.10 1.13
N TRP A 219 15.66 7.29 1.85
CA TRP A 219 14.62 7.74 2.75
C TRP A 219 15.24 8.26 4.05
N VAL A 220 14.89 9.48 4.45
CA VAL A 220 15.37 10.14 5.65
C VAL A 220 14.20 10.44 6.59
N PRO A 221 14.36 10.26 7.92
CA PRO A 221 13.30 10.60 8.88
C PRO A 221 12.99 12.10 8.86
N ALA A 222 11.71 12.42 8.96
CA ALA A 222 11.20 13.78 8.94
C ALA A 222 9.91 13.90 9.75
N LEU A 223 9.56 15.15 10.07
CA LEU A 223 8.34 15.55 10.76
C LEU A 223 7.51 16.47 9.87
N ILE A 224 6.20 16.23 9.77
CA ILE A 224 5.30 17.13 9.07
C ILE A 224 5.04 18.36 9.94
N LEU A 225 5.47 19.52 9.45
CA LEU A 225 5.25 20.81 10.11
C LEU A 225 3.94 21.46 9.71
N ARG A 226 3.49 21.25 8.47
CA ARG A 226 2.23 21.82 7.99
C ARG A 226 1.69 21.00 6.83
N GLU A 227 0.40 20.69 6.93
CA GLU A 227 -0.36 20.07 5.85
C GLU A 227 -0.66 21.06 4.72
N PRO A 228 -0.88 20.60 3.48
CA PRO A 228 -1.16 21.49 2.37
C PRO A 228 -2.44 22.29 2.61
N MET A 229 -2.39 23.62 2.45
CA MET A 229 -3.57 24.49 2.61
C MET A 229 -4.75 24.10 1.72
N ARG A 230 -4.47 23.42 0.59
CA ARG A 230 -5.48 22.89 -0.31
C ARG A 230 -5.39 21.37 -0.31
N THR A 231 -6.43 20.74 0.23
CA THR A 231 -6.62 19.28 0.33
C THR A 231 -6.82 18.59 -1.02
N VAL A 232 -6.77 19.30 -2.15
CA VAL A 232 -7.47 18.87 -3.37
C VAL A 232 -6.57 18.41 -4.52
N SER A 233 -5.25 18.46 -4.39
CA SER A 233 -4.34 18.06 -5.48
C SER A 233 -3.34 17.01 -5.06
N HIS A 234 -3.06 16.05 -5.95
CA HIS A 234 -1.91 15.14 -5.85
C HIS A 234 -0.57 15.90 -5.96
N LEU A 235 -0.60 17.16 -6.42
CA LEU A 235 0.53 18.09 -6.46
C LEU A 235 0.67 18.91 -5.17
N SER A 236 -0.11 18.60 -4.15
CA SER A 236 -0.02 19.31 -2.88
C SER A 236 1.29 18.99 -2.17
N ASN A 237 2.03 20.03 -1.82
CA ASN A 237 3.29 19.92 -1.08
C ASN A 237 3.01 20.02 0.43
N TYR A 238 3.68 19.17 1.18
CA TYR A 238 3.74 19.20 2.64
C TYR A 238 4.99 19.95 3.05
N HIS A 239 4.86 20.77 4.08
CA HIS A 239 6.03 21.38 4.72
C HIS A 239 6.55 20.41 5.77
N ILE A 240 7.81 19.99 5.64
CA ILE A 240 8.45 19.06 6.57
C ILE A 240 9.73 19.66 7.16
N ALA A 241 10.12 19.15 8.33
CA ALA A 241 11.45 19.29 8.91
C ALA A 241 12.15 17.92 8.91
N LEU A 242 13.43 17.88 8.53
CA LEU A 242 14.24 16.68 8.67
C LEU A 242 14.69 16.52 10.13
N ASP A 243 14.76 15.27 10.62
CA ASP A 243 15.19 15.01 12.01
C ASP A 243 16.71 15.29 12.19
N ASP A 244 17.51 15.16 11.12
CA ASP A 244 18.97 15.39 11.14
C ASP A 244 19.33 16.82 10.67
N PRO A 245 19.81 17.71 11.57
CA PRO A 245 20.16 19.09 11.22
C PRO A 245 21.36 19.18 10.27
N ALA A 246 22.30 18.23 10.33
CA ALA A 246 23.46 18.23 9.44
C ALA A 246 23.06 17.99 7.98
N LEU A 247 21.98 17.24 7.77
CA LEU A 247 21.38 17.03 6.46
C LEU A 247 20.65 18.31 5.98
N ALA A 248 19.91 18.97 6.87
CA ALA A 248 19.21 20.21 6.56
C ALA A 248 20.16 21.32 6.10
N ASP A 249 21.34 21.43 6.73
CA ASP A 249 22.36 22.43 6.37
C ASP A 249 22.98 22.17 4.98
N ARG A 250 23.22 20.90 4.63
CA ARG A 250 23.80 20.52 3.33
C ARG A 250 22.92 20.94 2.16
N GLU A 251 21.60 20.84 2.34
CA GLU A 251 20.65 21.14 1.28
C GLU A 251 20.18 22.61 1.29
N ARG A 252 20.77 23.45 2.15
CA ARG A 252 20.61 24.93 2.22
C ARG A 252 19.17 25.44 2.39
N THR A 253 18.22 24.57 2.73
CA THR A 253 16.83 24.96 2.94
C THR A 253 16.31 24.22 4.18
N PRO A 254 16.06 24.92 5.30
CA PRO A 254 15.61 24.26 6.54
C PRO A 254 14.14 23.80 6.46
N LEU A 255 13.38 24.31 5.49
CA LEU A 255 11.98 23.94 5.26
C LEU A 255 11.83 23.28 3.89
N TRP A 256 11.31 22.05 3.91
CA TRP A 256 11.19 21.21 2.74
C TRP A 256 9.74 21.17 2.28
N ASP A 257 9.48 21.67 1.09
CA ASP A 257 8.18 21.51 0.41
C ASP A 257 8.22 20.21 -0.39
N MET A 258 7.71 19.13 0.21
CA MET A 258 7.77 17.79 -0.38
C MET A 258 6.42 17.33 -0.91
N PRO A 259 6.35 16.82 -2.15
CA PRO A 259 5.13 16.20 -2.66
C PRO A 259 4.86 14.89 -1.91
N LEU A 260 3.57 14.51 -1.83
CA LEU A 260 3.14 13.28 -1.17
C LEU A 260 3.84 12.01 -1.71
N SER A 261 4.20 11.99 -2.99
CA SER A 261 4.91 10.86 -3.61
C SER A 261 6.31 10.61 -3.05
N ARG A 262 6.92 11.62 -2.41
CA ARG A 262 8.23 11.51 -1.74
C ARG A 262 8.10 11.35 -0.23
N LEU A 263 6.90 11.11 0.27
CA LEU A 263 6.62 10.94 1.68
C LEU A 263 6.01 9.57 1.93
N ARG A 264 6.49 8.88 2.96
CA ARG A 264 5.86 7.66 3.46
C ARG A 264 5.73 7.73 4.97
N ARG A 265 4.63 7.20 5.50
CA ARG A 265 4.42 7.13 6.95
C ARG A 265 5.46 6.19 7.56
N ARG A 266 6.02 6.58 8.69
CA ARG A 266 6.96 5.78 9.46
C ARG A 266 6.39 5.57 10.85
N PHE A 267 6.49 4.35 11.36
CA PHE A 267 6.19 4.04 12.74
C PHE A 267 7.52 3.72 13.43
N GLU A 268 7.78 4.37 14.56
CA GLU A 268 8.98 4.06 15.34
C GLU A 268 8.85 2.66 15.95
N PRO A 269 9.97 1.94 16.15
CA PRO A 269 9.94 0.70 16.89
C PRO A 269 9.29 0.90 18.27
N GLY A 270 8.29 0.08 18.59
CA GLY A 270 7.51 0.21 19.83
C GLY A 270 6.37 1.24 19.79
N ALA A 271 6.19 1.98 18.69
CA ALA A 271 5.03 2.86 18.53
C ALA A 271 3.73 2.03 18.50
N LYS A 272 2.73 2.48 19.26
CA LYS A 272 1.39 1.87 19.21
C LYS A 272 0.73 2.21 17.87
N VAL A 273 0.35 1.17 17.12
CA VAL A 273 -0.35 1.30 15.85
C VAL A 273 -1.72 0.66 15.95
N HIS A 274 -2.73 1.36 15.42
CA HIS A 274 -4.06 0.78 15.26
C HIS A 274 -4.09 0.00 13.95
N VAL A 275 -4.43 -1.29 14.06
CA VAL A 275 -4.57 -2.19 12.92
C VAL A 275 -6.03 -2.60 12.83
N TYR A 276 -6.62 -2.42 11.66
CA TYR A 276 -7.95 -2.96 11.39
C TYR A 276 -7.83 -4.48 11.25
N ARG A 277 -8.49 -5.24 12.13
CA ARG A 277 -8.41 -6.70 12.18
C ARG A 277 -9.42 -7.42 11.28
N GLY A 278 -10.31 -6.68 10.64
CA GLY A 278 -11.46 -7.26 9.93
C GLY A 278 -12.69 -7.25 10.82
N ARG A 279 -13.70 -8.02 10.41
CA ARG A 279 -14.87 -8.31 11.21
C ARG A 279 -14.49 -9.34 12.28
N ASP A 280 -14.81 -9.06 13.54
CA ASP A 280 -14.77 -10.07 14.59
C ASP A 280 -15.94 -11.02 14.33
N ASP A 281 -15.66 -12.23 13.84
CA ASP A 281 -16.64 -13.33 13.75
C ASP A 281 -16.90 -13.98 15.12
#